data_AF-A0A5R2MWV8-F1
#
_entry.id   AF-A0A5R2MWV8-F1
#
_cell.length_a   1.000
_cell.length_b   1.000
_cell.length_c   1.000
_cell.angle_alpha   90.00
_cell.angle_beta   90.00
_cell.angle_gamma   90.00
#
_symmetry.space_group_name_H-M   'P 1'
#
loop_
_entity.id
_entity.type
_entity.pdbx_description
1 polymer ?
#
loop_
_entity_poly.entity_id
_entity_poly.type
_entity_poly.pdbx_seq_one_letter_code
_entity_poly.pdbx_strand_id
1 'polypeptide(L)' 'WHFHAGAPLALSMWEEGGAVIEQVLGIDLAAGERPQIVVPAGWWQSARSLGEWTLVGCTVAPGFDFAAFELAEPGWQP' A
#
# COMPACT_ATOMS: atom_id res chain seq x y z
N TRP A 1 -2.75 -6.06 -0.67
CA TRP A 1 -1.59 -6.13 0.22
C TRP A 1 -1.86 -7.13 1.33
N HIS A 2 -0.94 -8.07 1.56
CA HIS A 2 -1.04 -9.10 2.60
C HIS A 2 0.24 -9.06 3.42
N PHE A 3 0.11 -8.90 4.74
CA PHE A 3 1.25 -8.99 5.64
C PHE A 3 1.73 -10.45 5.72
N HIS A 4 3.05 -10.65 5.70
CA HIS A 4 3.66 -11.97 5.94
C HIS A 4 4.58 -11.97 7.16
N ALA A 5 5.51 -11.02 7.26
CA ALA A 5 6.44 -10.94 8.38
C ALA A 5 7.12 -9.56 8.50
N GLY A 6 7.79 -9.32 9.62
CA GLY A 6 8.61 -8.12 9.87
C GLY A 6 7.86 -7.03 10.63
N ALA A 7 8.33 -5.79 10.48
CA ALA A 7 7.67 -4.61 11.04
C ALA A 7 6.39 -4.28 10.25
N PRO A 8 5.41 -3.58 10.85
CA PRO A 8 4.26 -3.08 10.11
C PRO A 8 4.68 -2.11 8.99
N LEU A 9 3.80 -1.93 8.01
CA LEU A 9 4.03 -1.08 6.84
C LEU A 9 2.96 0.00 6.77
N ALA A 10 3.38 1.25 6.63
CA ALA A 10 2.48 2.34 6.28
C ALA A 10 2.20 2.28 4.78
N LEU A 11 0.93 2.17 4.42
CA LEU A 11 0.41 2.17 3.06
C LEU A 11 -0.38 3.47 2.85
N SER A 12 0.15 4.35 2.01
CA SER A 12 -0.51 5.58 1.58
C SER A 12 -1.24 5.34 0.27
N MET A 13 -2.48 5.80 0.18
CA MET A 13 -3.37 5.63 -0.96
C MET A 13 -4.02 6.97 -1.30
N TRP A 14 -4.15 7.28 -2.59
CA TRP A 14 -4.75 8.54 -3.03
C TRP A 14 -5.45 8.38 -4.38
N GLU A 15 -6.57 9.07 -4.53
CA GLU A 15 -7.32 9.22 -5.77
C GLU A 15 -7.30 10.69 -6.19
N GLU A 16 -7.30 10.97 -7.49
CA GLU A 16 -7.26 12.34 -7.99
C GLU A 16 -8.41 13.20 -7.44
N GLY A 17 -8.07 14.34 -6.83
CA GLY A 17 -9.02 15.24 -6.17
C GLY A 17 -9.50 14.76 -4.79
N GLY A 18 -9.03 13.61 -4.31
CA GLY A 18 -9.31 13.05 -3.00
C GLY A 18 -8.30 13.46 -1.93
N ALA A 19 -8.56 13.01 -0.69
CA ALA A 19 -7.61 13.13 0.41
C ALA A 19 -6.66 11.92 0.43
N VAL A 20 -5.42 12.13 0.88
CA VAL A 20 -4.47 11.03 1.12
C VAL A 20 -4.96 10.20 2.32
N ILE A 21 -5.04 8.89 2.12
CA ILE A 21 -5.42 7.91 3.14
C ILE A 21 -4.20 7.09 3.52
N GLU A 22 -3.82 7.10 4.79
CA GLU A 22 -2.77 6.22 5.33
C GLU A 22 -3.40 5.10 6.16
N GLN A 23 -2.99 3.86 5.92
CA GLN A 23 -3.35 2.70 6.73
C GLN A 23 -2.10 1.89 7.10
N VAL A 24 -2.17 1.19 8.23
CA VAL A 24 -1.06 0.35 8.72
C VAL A 24 -1.34 -1.12 8.44
N LEU A 25 -0.50 -1.71 7.59
CA LEU A 25 -0.48 -3.14 7.27
C LEU A 25 0.35 -3.89 8.32
N GLY A 26 -0.31 -4.71 9.14
CA GLY A 26 0.32 -5.43 10.26
C GLY A 26 -0.67 -6.33 11.00
N ILE A 27 -0.29 -6.83 12.16
CA ILE A 27 -1.07 -7.83 12.92
C ILE A 27 -1.59 -7.31 14.27
N ASP A 28 -1.21 -6.10 14.70
CA ASP A 28 -1.75 -5.49 15.91
C ASP A 28 -3.15 -4.90 15.65
N LEU A 29 -4.13 -5.79 15.67
CA LEU A 29 -5.53 -5.43 15.44
C LEU A 29 -6.07 -4.42 16.47
N ALA A 30 -5.55 -4.46 17.70
CA ALA A 30 -5.95 -3.56 18.78
C ALA A 30 -5.41 -2.14 18.56
N ALA A 31 -4.24 -2.01 17.94
CA ALA A 31 -3.70 -0.74 17.47
C ALA A 31 -4.33 -0.23 16.16
N GLY A 32 -5.27 -0.99 15.57
CA GLY A 32 -5.95 -0.61 14.34
C GLY A 32 -5.26 -1.11 13.07
N GLU A 33 -4.16 -1.87 13.18
CA GLU A 33 -3.50 -2.49 12.03
C GLU A 33 -4.42 -3.51 11.35
N ARG A 34 -4.21 -3.75 10.06
CA ARG A 34 -4.91 -4.79 9.32
C ARG A 34 -3.90 -5.68 8.60
N PRO A 35 -4.02 -7.02 8.66
CA PRO A 35 -3.08 -7.91 7.97
C PRO A 35 -3.33 -7.95 6.46
N GLN A 36 -4.43 -7.37 6.00
CA GLN A 36 -4.80 -7.27 4.61
C GLN A 36 -5.42 -5.90 4.33
N ILE A 37 -4.95 -5.25 3.27
CA ILE A 37 -5.49 -3.97 2.78
C ILE A 37 -5.65 -4.06 1.25
N VAL A 38 -6.77 -3.54 0.75
CA VAL A 38 -7.06 -3.43 -0.68
C VAL A 38 -6.85 -1.98 -1.12
N VAL A 39 -6.01 -1.77 -2.12
CA VAL A 39 -5.92 -0.49 -2.85
C VAL A 39 -6.93 -0.55 -3.99
N PRO A 40 -7.89 0.38 -4.10
CA PRO A 40 -8.83 0.40 -5.21
C PRO A 40 -8.13 0.60 -6.57
N ALA A 41 -8.77 0.15 -7.65
CA ALA A 41 -8.24 0.36 -9.00
C ALA A 41 -8.20 1.87 -9.34
N GLY A 42 -7.15 2.32 -10.02
CA GLY A 42 -6.96 3.72 -10.40
C GLY A 42 -6.41 4.62 -9.29
N TRP A 43 -6.16 4.09 -8.10
CA TRP A 43 -5.59 4.85 -7.00
C TRP A 43 -4.06 4.78 -7.02
N TRP A 44 -3.41 5.92 -6.76
CA TRP A 44 -2.00 5.98 -6.45
C TRP A 44 -1.73 5.31 -5.10
N GLN A 45 -0.59 4.62 -5.00
CA GLN A 45 -0.17 3.97 -3.77
C GLN A 45 1.33 4.11 -3.55
N SER A 46 1.72 4.29 -2.29
CA SER A 46 3.12 4.23 -1.85
C SER A 46 3.21 3.54 -0.49
N ALA A 47 4.36 2.95 -0.19
CA ALA A 47 4.52 2.15 1.01
C ALA A 47 5.90 2.34 1.64
N ARG A 48 5.96 2.36 2.97
CA ARG A 48 7.22 2.27 3.72
C ARG A 48 7.10 1.31 4.90
N SER A 49 8.17 0.55 5.15
CA SER A 49 8.30 -0.16 6.42
C SER A 49 8.37 0.84 7.57
N LEU A 50 7.74 0.50 8.69
CA LEU A 50 7.83 1.25 9.95
C LEU A 50 8.92 0.71 10.89
N GLY A 51 9.74 -0.22 10.40
CA GLY A 51 10.91 -0.73 11.09
C GLY A 51 12.03 -1.07 10.10
N GLU A 52 12.84 -2.08 10.41
CA GLU A 52 13.98 -2.44 9.56
C GLU A 52 13.54 -3.06 8.22
N TRP A 53 12.52 -3.92 8.22
CA TRP A 53 12.02 -4.57 7.02
C TRP A 53 10.57 -5.04 7.19
N THR A 54 9.87 -5.20 6.07
CA THR A 54 8.53 -5.80 6.01
C THR A 54 8.45 -6.72 4.79
N LEU A 55 7.94 -7.95 4.98
CA LEU A 55 7.63 -8.88 3.92
C LEU A 55 6.12 -8.90 3.68
N VAL A 56 5.72 -8.76 2.41
CA VAL A 56 4.33 -8.72 2.00
C VAL A 56 4.08 -9.60 0.77
N GLY A 57 2.82 -9.98 0.58
CA GLY A 57 2.29 -10.52 -0.67
C GLY A 57 1.37 -9.51 -1.35
N CYS A 58 1.55 -9.29 -2.65
CA CYS A 58 0.67 -8.47 -3.47
C CYS A 58 -0.02 -9.32 -4.53
N THR A 59 -1.35 -9.32 -4.51
CA THR A 59 -2.17 -9.94 -5.56
C THR A 59 -2.99 -8.85 -6.24
N VAL A 60 -3.07 -8.93 -7.56
CA VAL A 60 -3.77 -7.95 -8.38
C VAL A 60 -4.82 -8.68 -9.23
N ALA A 61 -6.00 -8.10 -9.34
CA ALA A 61 -7.08 -8.59 -10.20
C ALA A 61 -7.69 -7.41 -10.96
N PRO A 62 -7.76 -7.43 -12.31
CA PRO A 62 -7.18 -8.44 -13.23
C PRO A 62 -5.66 -8.62 -13.07
N GLY A 63 -5.10 -9.65 -13.70
CA GLY A 63 -3.66 -9.93 -13.60
C GLY A 63 -2.81 -8.71 -13.97
N PHE A 64 -1.68 -8.55 -13.28
CA PHE A 64 -0.77 -7.43 -13.51
C PHE A 64 -0.24 -7.42 -14.95
N ASP A 65 -0.29 -6.25 -15.59
CA ASP A 65 0.28 -5.96 -16.90
C ASP A 65 1.03 -4.63 -16.84
N PHE A 66 2.26 -4.60 -17.36
CA PHE A 66 3.05 -3.37 -17.42
C PHE A 66 2.39 -2.28 -18.28
N ALA A 67 1.56 -2.64 -19.25
CA ALA A 67 0.79 -1.68 -20.02
C ALA A 67 -0.24 -0.89 -19.18
N ALA A 68 -0.58 -1.41 -17.99
CA ALA A 68 -1.47 -0.77 -17.02
C ALA A 68 -0.72 -0.24 -15.78
N PHE A 69 0.61 -0.28 -15.79
CA PHE A 69 1.44 0.24 -14.70
C PHE A 69 1.90 1.67 -15.01
N GLU A 70 1.75 2.55 -14.02
CA GLU A 70 2.24 3.92 -14.06
C GLU A 70 3.10 4.18 -12.83
N LEU A 71 4.22 4.89 -13.02
CA LEU A 71 5.10 5.32 -11.95
C LEU A 71 5.23 6.83 -11.99
N ALA A 72 4.93 7.49 -10.88
CA ALA A 72 5.09 8.93 -10.75
C ALA A 72 6.57 9.34 -10.86
N GLU A 73 6.81 10.54 -11.38
CA GLU A 73 8.15 11.12 -11.44
C GLU A 73 8.75 11.28 -10.03
N PRO A 74 10.08 11.16 -9.87
CA PRO A 74 10.74 11.38 -8.59
C PRO A 74 10.38 12.72 -7.97
N GLY A 75 9.97 12.69 -6.70
CA GLY A 75 9.59 13.89 -5.93
C GLY A 75 8.14 14.34 -6.10
N TRP A 76 7.37 13.70 -6.98
CA TRP A 76 5.92 13.87 -7.01
C TRP A 76 5.29 13.44 -5.68
N GLN A 77 4.31 14.21 -5.21
CA GLN A 77 3.47 13.89 -4.07
C GLN A 77 2.02 14.28 -4.41
N PRO A 78 1.04 13.44 -4.06
CA PRO A 78 -0.38 13.78 -4.15
C PRO A 78 -0.81 14.84 -3.13
#